data_AF-A0A2U1T8I4-F1
#
_entry.id   AF-A0A2U1T8I4-F1
#
_cell.length_a   1.000
_cell.length_b   1.000
_cell.length_c   1.000
_cell.angle_alpha   90.00
_cell.angle_beta   90.00
_cell.angle_gamma   90.00
#
_symmetry.space_group_name_H-M   'P 1'
#
loop_
_entity.id
_entity.type
_entity.pdbx_description
1 polymer ?
#
loop_
_entity_poly.entity_id
_entity_poly.type
_entity_poly.pdbx_seq_one_letter_code
_entity_poly.pdbx_strand_id
1 'polypeptide(L)'
;MVLFSSADGTTARIEVPGGRICASDMPAVSAAAHTADGYAHITARANLQFRRVPKDFSLELTSLGDDTTSPLDDATTPPLGWFDDEDAVSLGGITPFGVLTAKMLDLLAALEADVSLTPQRSVFIHDLPAGHAEAAVRILAPLGMSFDAASPWARVTACIGAPRCRHALSDVRTDAARLTDHGRVHVVGCDRACGRPQGPHTEYLATADGEYEITQRGLKGS
;
A
#
# COMPACT_ATOMS: atom_id res chain seq x y z
N MET A 1 -8.16 -14.39 -7.32
CA MET A 1 -6.98 -13.85 -8.05
C MET A 1 -7.33 -13.56 -9.49
N VAL A 2 -6.74 -12.51 -10.09
CA VAL A 2 -6.84 -12.22 -11.54
C VAL A 2 -5.46 -11.91 -12.12
N LEU A 3 -5.11 -12.54 -13.25
CA LEU A 3 -3.92 -12.22 -14.04
C LEU A 3 -4.30 -11.33 -15.23
N PHE A 4 -3.46 -10.36 -15.56
CA PHE A 4 -3.62 -9.54 -16.76
C PHE A 4 -2.28 -9.10 -17.35
N SER A 5 -2.27 -8.80 -18.64
CA SER A 5 -1.09 -8.29 -19.33
C SER A 5 -0.89 -6.79 -19.07
N SER A 6 0.33 -6.41 -18.68
CA SER A 6 0.78 -5.02 -18.51
C SER A 6 1.95 -4.72 -19.45
N ALA A 7 2.29 -3.44 -19.60
CA ALA A 7 3.39 -2.99 -20.46
C ALA A 7 4.75 -3.59 -20.07
N ASP A 8 4.91 -3.97 -18.80
CA ASP A 8 6.12 -4.53 -18.21
C ASP A 8 6.03 -6.05 -17.94
N GLY A 9 4.97 -6.73 -18.37
CA GLY A 9 4.79 -8.18 -18.21
C GLY A 9 3.46 -8.56 -17.56
N THR A 10 3.33 -9.81 -17.14
CA THR A 10 2.11 -10.29 -16.45
C THR A 10 2.01 -9.64 -15.07
N THR A 11 0.82 -9.13 -14.74
CA THR A 11 0.50 -8.60 -13.42
C THR A 11 -0.56 -9.48 -12.78
N ALA A 12 -0.35 -9.88 -11.53
CA ALA A 12 -1.33 -10.56 -10.70
C ALA A 12 -1.98 -9.57 -9.73
N ARG A 13 -3.29 -9.67 -9.57
CA ARG A 13 -4.01 -9.03 -8.47
C ARG A 13 -4.61 -10.11 -7.58
N ILE A 14 -4.22 -10.07 -6.32
CA ILE A 14 -4.68 -11.00 -5.28
C ILE A 14 -5.71 -10.24 -4.45
N GLU A 15 -6.90 -10.82 -4.39
CA GLU A 15 -7.93 -10.33 -3.49
C GLU A 15 -7.57 -10.75 -2.07
N VAL A 16 -7.68 -9.81 -1.14
CA VAL A 16 -7.43 -10.04 0.28
C VAL A 16 -8.77 -9.83 0.98
N PRO A 17 -9.51 -10.91 1.29
CA PRO A 17 -10.80 -10.81 1.98
C PRO A 17 -10.68 -9.99 3.27
N GLY A 18 -11.59 -9.02 3.46
CA GLY A 18 -11.54 -8.09 4.62
C GLY A 18 -10.26 -7.24 4.72
N GLY A 19 -9.38 -7.28 3.71
CA GLY A 19 -8.04 -6.70 3.79
C GLY A 19 -7.10 -7.42 4.76
N ARG A 20 -7.49 -8.56 5.36
CA ARG A 20 -6.69 -9.27 6.38
C ARG A 20 -5.98 -10.49 5.79
N ILE A 21 -4.73 -10.68 6.16
CA ILE A 21 -3.87 -11.79 5.76
C ILE A 21 -3.47 -12.53 7.04
N CYS A 22 -3.72 -13.84 7.07
CA CYS A 22 -3.29 -14.70 8.17
C CYS A 22 -1.77 -14.70 8.31
N ALA A 23 -1.28 -14.79 9.54
CA ALA A 23 0.12 -15.11 9.84
C ALA A 23 0.63 -16.31 9.01
N SER A 24 -0.19 -17.35 8.86
CA SER A 24 0.14 -18.56 8.09
C SER A 24 0.32 -18.33 6.58
N ASP A 25 -0.30 -17.30 6.02
CA ASP A 25 -0.25 -17.00 4.58
C ASP A 25 0.84 -15.97 4.23
N MET A 26 1.35 -15.22 5.21
CA MET A 26 2.40 -14.23 5.01
C MET A 26 3.67 -14.80 4.34
N PRO A 27 4.15 -16.03 4.65
CA PRO A 27 5.24 -16.64 3.90
C PRO A 27 4.94 -16.81 2.40
N ALA A 28 3.71 -17.15 2.03
CA ALA A 28 3.30 -17.29 0.64
C ALA A 28 3.25 -15.93 -0.07
N VAL A 29 2.79 -14.88 0.62
CA VAL A 29 2.83 -13.50 0.14
C VAL A 29 4.27 -13.02 -0.09
N SER A 30 5.19 -13.36 0.82
CA SER A 30 6.61 -13.04 0.64
C SER A 30 7.22 -13.78 -0.56
N ALA A 31 6.99 -15.10 -0.65
CA ALA A 31 7.45 -15.92 -1.77
C ALA A 31 6.92 -15.38 -3.12
N ALA A 32 5.65 -14.96 -3.15
CA ALA A 32 5.06 -14.32 -4.31
C ALA A 32 5.84 -13.07 -4.76
N ALA A 33 6.25 -12.20 -3.83
CA ALA A 33 7.06 -11.03 -4.16
C ALA A 33 8.44 -11.39 -4.73
N HIS A 34 9.10 -12.43 -4.19
CA HIS A 34 10.38 -12.93 -4.70
C HIS A 34 10.27 -13.54 -6.11
N THR A 35 9.13 -14.17 -6.45
CA THR A 35 8.89 -14.68 -7.82
C THR A 35 8.46 -13.60 -8.81
N ALA A 36 7.98 -12.46 -8.31
CA ALA A 36 7.58 -11.29 -9.07
C ALA A 36 8.81 -10.40 -9.38
N ASP A 37 8.64 -9.08 -9.37
CA ASP A 37 9.73 -8.11 -9.50
C ASP A 37 10.36 -7.69 -8.15
N GLY A 38 10.10 -8.44 -7.08
CA GLY A 38 10.61 -8.15 -5.73
C GLY A 38 9.70 -7.24 -4.90
N TYR A 39 8.50 -6.93 -5.38
CA TYR A 39 7.58 -6.02 -4.70
C TYR A 39 6.14 -6.55 -4.66
N ALA A 40 5.42 -6.15 -3.61
CA ALA A 40 3.97 -6.18 -3.56
C ALA A 40 3.42 -4.76 -3.45
N HIS A 41 2.35 -4.47 -4.17
CA HIS A 41 1.68 -3.18 -4.16
C HIS A 41 0.33 -3.30 -3.46
N ILE A 42 0.14 -2.54 -2.38
CA ILE A 42 -1.16 -2.39 -1.74
C ILE A 42 -2.01 -1.47 -2.62
N THR A 43 -3.20 -1.95 -2.97
CA THR A 43 -4.11 -1.20 -3.83
C THR A 43 -5.14 -0.43 -3.00
N ALA A 44 -5.82 0.55 -3.62
CA ALA A 44 -6.85 1.35 -2.96
C ALA A 44 -8.10 0.57 -2.47
N ARG A 45 -8.12 -0.76 -2.64
CA ARG A 45 -9.17 -1.66 -2.16
C ARG A 45 -8.61 -2.70 -1.17
N ALA A 46 -7.51 -2.39 -0.49
CA ALA A 46 -6.81 -3.30 0.42
C ALA A 46 -6.34 -4.65 -0.20
N ASN A 47 -6.35 -4.77 -1.53
CA ASN A 47 -5.83 -5.94 -2.24
C ASN A 47 -4.34 -5.81 -2.56
N LEU A 48 -3.69 -6.92 -2.87
CA LEU A 48 -2.29 -6.94 -3.33
C LEU A 48 -2.17 -7.02 -4.85
N GLN A 49 -1.15 -6.37 -5.39
CA GLN A 49 -0.76 -6.48 -6.78
C GLN A 49 0.74 -6.83 -6.88
N PHE A 50 1.04 -7.86 -7.67
CA PHE A 50 2.39 -8.28 -8.02
C PHE A 50 2.62 -8.08 -9.51
N ARG A 51 3.77 -7.55 -9.89
CA ARG A 51 4.10 -7.26 -11.29
C ARG A 51 5.19 -8.23 -11.77
N ARG A 52 5.26 -8.44 -13.08
CA ARG A 52 6.20 -9.37 -13.73
C ARG A 52 6.17 -10.79 -13.15
N VAL A 53 4.98 -11.28 -12.84
CA VAL A 53 4.81 -12.65 -12.37
C VAL A 53 4.93 -13.68 -13.51
N PRO A 54 5.30 -14.94 -13.23
CA PRO A 54 5.18 -16.05 -14.17
C PRO A 54 3.75 -16.22 -14.70
N LYS A 55 3.58 -16.88 -15.85
CA LYS A 55 2.24 -17.07 -16.46
C LYS A 55 1.37 -18.06 -15.67
N ASP A 56 1.99 -18.99 -14.99
CA ASP A 56 1.41 -20.01 -14.11
C ASP A 56 1.36 -19.57 -12.64
N PHE A 57 1.61 -18.29 -12.37
CA PHE A 57 1.58 -17.72 -11.03
C PHE A 57 0.20 -17.93 -10.38
N SER A 58 0.22 -18.45 -9.16
CA SER A 58 -0.96 -18.60 -8.32
C SER A 58 -0.64 -18.27 -6.87
N LEU A 59 -1.59 -17.61 -6.21
CA LEU A 59 -1.57 -17.34 -4.78
C LEU A 59 -3.00 -17.40 -4.28
N GLU A 60 -3.23 -18.24 -3.28
CA GLU A 60 -4.48 -18.36 -2.56
C GLU A 60 -4.23 -17.94 -1.11
N LEU A 61 -5.16 -17.18 -0.56
CA LEU A 61 -5.11 -16.71 0.82
C LEU A 61 -6.31 -17.28 1.56
N THR A 62 -6.07 -17.68 2.80
CA THR A 62 -7.09 -18.09 3.74
C THR A 62 -7.87 -16.85 4.18
N SER A 63 -9.20 -16.94 4.17
CA SER A 63 -10.03 -15.86 4.72
C SER A 63 -10.07 -15.98 6.24
N LEU A 64 -9.69 -14.92 6.93
CA LEU A 64 -10.16 -14.69 8.29
C LEU A 64 -11.61 -14.20 8.17
N GLY A 65 -12.49 -14.61 9.09
CA GLY A 65 -13.83 -14.02 9.16
C GLY A 65 -13.75 -12.52 9.43
N ASP A 66 -14.83 -11.78 9.18
CA ASP A 66 -14.92 -10.37 9.55
C ASP A 66 -14.84 -10.25 11.07
N ASP A 67 -13.69 -9.85 11.60
CA ASP A 67 -13.58 -9.41 12.99
C ASP A 67 -13.92 -7.91 13.02
N THR A 68 -15.01 -7.56 13.70
CA THR A 68 -15.83 -6.38 13.37
C THR A 68 -15.55 -5.13 14.20
N THR A 69 -14.41 -5.07 14.90
CA THR A 69 -14.00 -3.85 15.60
C THR A 69 -12.49 -3.70 15.53
N SER A 70 -12.01 -2.95 14.54
CA SER A 70 -10.60 -2.61 14.41
C SER A 70 -10.46 -1.10 14.18
N PRO A 71 -9.40 -0.43 14.64
CA PRO A 71 -9.10 0.98 14.29
C PRO A 71 -9.01 1.26 12.77
N LEU A 72 -9.12 0.22 11.94
CA LEU A 72 -9.26 0.26 10.49
C LEU A 72 -10.62 0.82 10.00
N ASP A 73 -11.61 0.96 10.90
CA ASP A 73 -12.98 1.40 10.55
C ASP A 73 -13.10 2.89 10.19
N ASP A 74 -12.11 3.73 10.55
CA ASP A 74 -12.04 5.11 10.06
C ASP A 74 -11.52 5.15 8.61
N ALA A 75 -12.45 5.27 7.67
CA ALA A 75 -12.17 5.28 6.24
C ALA A 75 -11.33 6.50 5.75
N THR A 76 -11.05 7.49 6.59
CA THR A 76 -10.41 8.74 6.15
C THR A 76 -8.92 8.82 6.48
N THR A 77 -8.48 8.21 7.57
CA THR A 77 -7.10 8.28 8.07
C THR A 77 -6.51 6.88 8.24
N PRO A 78 -5.33 6.58 7.68
CA PRO A 78 -4.69 5.31 7.93
C PRO A 78 -4.36 5.16 9.43
N PRO A 79 -4.63 4.01 10.07
CA PRO A 79 -4.22 3.77 11.44
C PRO A 79 -2.71 3.54 11.45
N LEU A 80 -1.96 4.60 11.75
CA LEU A 80 -0.50 4.62 11.81
C LEU A 80 -0.05 4.88 13.23
N GLY A 81 1.04 4.23 13.63
CA GLY A 81 1.59 4.38 14.97
C GLY A 81 1.57 3.11 15.78
N TRP A 82 1.70 3.31 17.09
CA TRP A 82 1.72 2.29 18.12
C TRP A 82 0.36 2.26 18.81
N PHE A 83 -0.23 1.08 18.92
CA PHE A 83 -1.54 0.87 19.52
C PHE A 83 -1.40 -0.17 20.62
N ASP A 84 -1.43 0.26 21.88
CA ASP A 84 -1.41 -0.63 23.04
C ASP A 84 -2.81 -1.22 23.28
N ASP A 85 -2.87 -2.53 23.47
CA ASP A 85 -3.98 -3.29 24.03
C ASP A 85 -3.47 -4.09 25.23
N GLU A 86 -4.31 -4.42 26.22
CA GLU A 86 -3.92 -4.80 27.60
C GLU A 86 -2.64 -5.66 27.72
N ASP A 87 -2.50 -6.68 26.87
CA ASP A 87 -1.34 -7.59 26.83
C ASP A 87 -0.60 -7.63 25.46
N ALA A 88 -0.99 -6.79 24.50
CA ALA A 88 -0.48 -6.84 23.13
C ALA A 88 -0.32 -5.45 22.49
N VAL A 89 0.46 -5.39 21.43
CA VAL A 89 0.74 -4.16 20.70
C VAL A 89 0.44 -4.39 19.23
N SER A 90 -0.41 -3.53 18.68
CA SER A 90 -0.59 -3.44 17.24
C SER A 90 0.21 -2.28 16.64
N LEU A 91 0.70 -2.46 15.42
CA LEU A 91 1.52 -1.47 14.71
C LEU A 91 0.91 -1.07 13.38
N GLY A 92 0.69 0.23 13.20
CA GLY A 92 0.30 0.83 11.95
C GLY A 92 1.51 1.41 11.19
N GLY A 93 1.85 0.82 10.04
CA GLY A 93 2.96 1.23 9.19
C GLY A 93 2.53 1.62 7.78
N ILE A 94 3.24 2.56 7.15
CA ILE A 94 3.01 2.96 5.76
C ILE A 94 4.32 3.07 5.00
N THR A 95 4.31 2.66 3.74
CA THR A 95 5.45 2.87 2.83
C THR A 95 5.07 3.88 1.74
N PRO A 96 6.05 4.55 1.12
CA PRO A 96 5.79 5.39 -0.04
C PRO A 96 4.95 4.65 -1.08
N PHE A 97 3.76 5.20 -1.37
CA PHE A 97 2.80 4.68 -2.34
C PHE A 97 2.30 3.24 -2.10
N GLY A 98 2.43 2.71 -0.88
CA GLY A 98 1.98 1.35 -0.53
C GLY A 98 2.80 0.24 -1.19
N VAL A 99 4.10 0.47 -1.38
CA VAL A 99 5.02 -0.51 -1.98
C VAL A 99 5.72 -1.26 -0.86
N LEU A 100 5.52 -2.57 -0.79
CA LEU A 100 6.23 -3.46 0.12
C LEU A 100 7.31 -4.20 -0.65
N THR A 101 8.54 -4.21 -0.15
CA THR A 101 9.62 -5.01 -0.73
C THR A 101 9.48 -6.46 -0.28
N ALA A 102 10.01 -7.40 -1.06
CA ALA A 102 10.08 -8.81 -0.64
C ALA A 102 10.78 -8.96 0.72
N LYS A 103 11.81 -8.14 0.98
CA LYS A 103 12.48 -8.13 2.29
C LYS A 103 11.57 -7.67 3.44
N MET A 104 10.71 -6.67 3.22
CA MET A 104 9.71 -6.29 4.23
C MET A 104 8.72 -7.42 4.47
N LEU A 105 8.28 -8.09 3.41
CA LEU A 105 7.34 -9.22 3.51
C LEU A 105 7.98 -10.43 4.23
N ASP A 106 9.27 -10.69 4.02
CA ASP A 106 10.01 -11.70 4.79
C ASP A 106 9.98 -11.40 6.29
N LEU A 107 10.19 -10.13 6.64
CA LEU A 107 10.17 -9.70 8.04
C LEU A 107 8.76 -9.73 8.64
N LEU A 108 7.75 -9.31 7.89
CA LEU A 108 6.35 -9.41 8.32
C LEU A 108 5.92 -10.87 8.52
N ALA A 109 6.35 -11.78 7.63
CA ALA A 109 6.11 -13.21 7.79
C ALA A 109 6.79 -13.79 9.04
N ALA A 110 8.00 -13.32 9.37
CA ALA A 110 8.75 -13.76 10.55
C ALA A 110 8.15 -13.27 11.88
N LEU A 111 7.21 -12.32 11.86
CA LEU A 111 6.50 -11.88 13.06
C LEU A 111 5.40 -12.86 13.48
N GLU A 112 5.00 -13.78 12.60
CA GLU A 112 3.93 -14.76 12.86
C GLU A 112 2.62 -14.10 13.35
N ALA A 113 2.36 -12.88 12.88
CA ALA A 113 1.20 -12.06 13.22
C ALA A 113 0.29 -11.87 12.01
N ASP A 114 -1.01 -11.72 12.27
CA ASP A 114 -1.96 -11.33 11.24
C ASP A 114 -1.66 -9.89 10.78
N VAL A 115 -1.91 -9.65 9.49
CA VAL A 115 -1.64 -8.36 8.86
C VAL A 115 -2.88 -7.87 8.13
N SER A 116 -3.35 -6.67 8.46
CA SER A 116 -4.36 -5.97 7.66
C SER A 116 -3.73 -4.96 6.71
N LEU A 117 -4.26 -4.92 5.49
CA LEU A 117 -4.02 -3.91 4.49
C LEU A 117 -5.20 -2.94 4.49
N THR A 118 -4.93 -1.66 4.28
CA THR A 118 -5.98 -0.64 4.27
C THR A 118 -6.18 -0.05 2.88
N PRO A 119 -7.37 0.50 2.57
CA PRO A 119 -7.59 1.31 1.36
C PRO A 119 -6.64 2.50 1.23
N GLN A 120 -6.12 3.00 2.35
CA GLN A 120 -5.14 4.08 2.44
C GLN A 120 -3.71 3.58 2.17
N ARG A 121 -3.54 2.29 1.87
CA ARG A 121 -2.27 1.63 1.52
C ARG A 121 -1.28 1.56 2.67
N SER A 122 -1.79 1.45 3.90
CA SER A 122 -1.02 1.10 5.08
C SER A 122 -1.12 -0.39 5.38
N VAL A 123 -0.18 -0.85 6.20
CA VAL A 123 -0.09 -2.18 6.80
C VAL A 123 -0.39 -2.01 8.29
N PHE A 124 -1.23 -2.86 8.85
CA PHE A 124 -1.52 -2.92 10.27
C PHE A 124 -1.17 -4.32 10.76
N ILE A 125 -0.23 -4.42 11.69
CA ILE A 125 0.27 -5.68 12.25
C ILE A 125 -0.40 -5.87 13.60
N HIS A 126 -1.11 -6.98 13.76
CA HIS A 126 -1.97 -7.22 14.93
C HIS A 126 -1.22 -7.93 16.07
N ASP A 127 -1.58 -7.57 17.30
CA ASP A 127 -1.38 -8.36 18.52
C ASP A 127 0.04 -8.89 18.77
N LEU A 128 1.05 -8.06 18.54
CA LEU A 128 2.44 -8.41 18.83
C LEU A 128 2.74 -8.29 20.33
N PRO A 129 3.55 -9.19 20.90
CA PRO A 129 4.16 -8.91 22.20
C PRO A 129 5.01 -7.64 22.11
N ALA A 130 5.01 -6.79 23.15
CA ALA A 130 5.65 -5.47 23.12
C ALA A 130 7.11 -5.49 22.61
N GLY A 131 7.92 -6.47 23.04
CA GLY A 131 9.30 -6.62 22.56
C GLY A 131 9.42 -6.94 21.07
N HIS A 132 8.47 -7.69 20.49
CA HIS A 132 8.41 -7.95 19.05
C HIS A 132 7.97 -6.71 18.28
N ALA A 133 7.04 -5.91 18.82
CA ALA A 133 6.65 -4.64 18.23
C ALA A 133 7.83 -3.64 18.18
N GLU A 134 8.60 -3.51 19.26
CA GLU A 134 9.81 -2.68 19.25
C GLU A 134 10.82 -3.14 18.20
N ALA A 135 11.05 -4.46 18.11
CA ALA A 135 11.93 -5.04 17.11
C ALA A 135 11.43 -4.78 15.68
N ALA A 136 10.14 -4.95 15.43
CA ALA A 136 9.50 -4.71 14.14
C ALA A 136 9.72 -3.27 13.67
N VAL A 137 9.51 -2.28 14.54
CA VAL A 137 9.78 -0.86 14.21
C VAL A 137 11.26 -0.65 13.85
N ARG A 138 12.18 -1.21 14.65
CA ARG A 138 13.64 -1.05 14.45
C ARG A 138 14.14 -1.66 13.14
N ILE A 139 13.50 -2.72 12.63
CA ILE A 139 13.93 -3.40 11.40
C ILE A 139 13.18 -2.93 10.16
N LEU A 140 11.88 -2.62 10.26
CA LEU A 140 11.07 -2.19 9.13
C LEU A 140 11.28 -0.71 8.81
N ALA A 141 11.52 0.14 9.81
CA ALA A 141 11.69 1.57 9.58
C ALA A 141 12.91 1.92 8.70
N PRO A 142 14.10 1.32 8.93
CA PRO A 142 15.24 1.52 8.03
C PRO A 142 15.02 1.04 6.59
N LEU A 143 14.06 0.15 6.37
CA LEU A 143 13.69 -0.30 5.02
C LEU A 143 12.74 0.66 4.30
N GLY A 144 12.27 1.72 4.97
CA GLY A 144 11.40 2.76 4.40
C GLY A 144 9.93 2.67 4.83
N MET A 145 9.58 1.83 5.81
CA MET A 145 8.27 1.84 6.43
C MET A 145 8.21 2.91 7.54
N SER A 146 7.29 3.84 7.44
CA SER A 146 7.04 4.83 8.48
C SER A 146 5.94 4.36 9.42
N PHE A 147 6.17 4.47 10.72
CA PHE A 147 5.17 4.24 11.77
C PHE A 147 4.73 5.57 12.41
N ASP A 148 5.01 6.70 11.76
CA ASP A 148 4.62 8.01 12.26
C ASP A 148 3.21 8.36 11.80
N ALA A 149 2.32 8.70 12.74
CA ALA A 149 0.97 9.17 12.45
C ALA A 149 0.96 10.44 11.59
N ALA A 150 2.02 11.26 11.64
CA ALA A 150 2.17 12.46 10.83
C ALA A 150 2.75 12.19 9.43
N SER A 151 3.09 10.94 9.10
CA SER A 151 3.77 10.57 7.86
C SER A 151 3.12 11.20 6.62
N PRO A 152 3.91 11.88 5.75
CA PRO A 152 3.36 12.51 4.56
C PRO A 152 2.78 11.50 3.58
N TRP A 153 3.20 10.23 3.65
CA TRP A 153 2.70 9.15 2.78
C TRP A 153 1.22 8.82 3.03
N ALA A 154 0.64 9.26 4.15
CA ALA A 154 -0.81 9.21 4.38
C ALA A 154 -1.60 10.19 3.49
N ARG A 155 -0.95 11.24 2.99
CA ARG A 155 -1.58 12.35 2.25
C ARG A 155 -1.11 12.45 0.79
N VAL A 156 0.08 11.95 0.49
CA VAL A 156 0.63 11.92 -0.87
C VAL A 156 0.34 10.58 -1.53
N THR A 157 -0.40 10.62 -2.63
CA THR A 157 -0.64 9.44 -3.47
C THR A 157 -0.29 9.74 -4.91
N ALA A 158 0.03 8.69 -5.66
CA ALA A 158 0.26 8.81 -7.09
C ALA A 158 -0.18 7.54 -7.79
N CYS A 159 -0.49 7.64 -9.08
CA CYS A 159 -0.61 6.44 -9.91
C CYS A 159 0.79 5.82 -10.13
N ILE A 160 0.89 4.71 -10.87
CA ILE A 160 2.19 4.08 -11.08
C ILE A 160 3.17 4.97 -11.88
N GLY A 161 2.67 5.80 -12.80
CA GLY A 161 3.51 6.70 -13.60
C GLY A 161 4.36 6.05 -14.66
N ALA A 162 5.12 6.87 -15.37
CA ALA A 162 6.24 6.43 -16.19
C ALA A 162 7.38 5.93 -15.27
N PRO A 163 8.27 5.05 -15.77
CA PRO A 163 8.22 4.35 -17.06
C PRO A 163 7.29 3.14 -17.05
N ARG A 164 6.65 2.82 -15.92
CA ARG A 164 5.91 1.56 -15.69
C ARG A 164 4.47 1.56 -16.22
N CYS A 165 3.98 2.70 -16.67
CA CYS A 165 2.70 2.83 -17.37
C CYS A 165 2.94 3.49 -18.73
N ARG A 166 2.64 2.76 -19.80
CA ARG A 166 2.73 3.25 -21.19
C ARG A 166 1.82 4.46 -21.48
N HIS A 167 0.84 4.73 -20.63
CA HIS A 167 -0.09 5.85 -20.79
C HIS A 167 0.36 7.10 -20.03
N ALA A 168 1.32 6.97 -19.10
CA ALA A 168 1.74 8.08 -18.27
C ALA A 168 2.71 9.00 -19.04
N LEU A 169 2.50 10.30 -18.87
CA LEU A 169 3.31 11.35 -19.49
C LEU A 169 4.51 11.77 -18.63
N SER A 170 4.55 11.40 -17.35
CA SER A 170 5.65 11.72 -16.44
C SER A 170 5.88 10.67 -15.36
N ASP A 171 7.06 10.69 -14.72
CA ASP A 171 7.38 9.91 -13.51
C ASP A 171 6.73 10.54 -12.26
N VAL A 172 5.43 10.34 -12.18
CA VAL A 172 4.59 10.93 -11.13
C VAL A 172 4.93 10.47 -9.72
N ARG A 173 5.61 9.33 -9.52
CA ARG A 173 5.99 8.89 -8.17
C ARG A 173 7.21 9.64 -7.68
N THR A 174 8.19 9.85 -8.55
CA THR A 174 9.34 10.72 -8.26
C THR A 174 8.89 12.16 -8.00
N ASP A 175 7.95 12.67 -8.81
CA ASP A 175 7.43 14.02 -8.62
C ASP A 175 6.54 14.14 -7.37
N ALA A 176 5.66 13.17 -7.10
CA ALA A 176 4.83 13.17 -5.90
C ALA A 176 5.66 13.17 -4.61
N ALA A 177 6.81 12.49 -4.59
CA ALA A 177 7.71 12.49 -3.44
C ALA A 177 8.25 13.88 -3.08
N ARG A 178 8.19 14.85 -3.99
CA ARG A 178 8.57 16.26 -3.73
C ARG A 178 7.43 17.11 -3.18
N LEU A 179 6.21 16.56 -3.08
CA LEU A 179 4.99 17.26 -2.69
C LEU A 179 4.50 16.87 -1.28
N THR A 180 5.38 16.35 -0.42
CA THR A 180 5.05 15.88 0.95
C THR A 180 4.45 16.97 1.85
N ASP A 181 4.76 18.23 1.55
CA ASP A 181 4.34 19.39 2.33
C ASP A 181 3.10 20.09 1.74
N HIS A 182 2.55 19.58 0.62
CA HIS A 182 1.45 20.19 -0.13
C HIS A 182 0.05 19.72 0.35
N GLY A 183 -0.05 19.15 1.55
CA GLY A 183 -1.29 18.59 2.07
C GLY A 183 -1.67 17.28 1.35
N ARG A 184 -2.97 17.08 1.09
CA ARG A 184 -3.47 15.86 0.43
C ARG A 184 -3.42 15.99 -1.08
N VAL A 185 -2.55 15.21 -1.72
CA VAL A 185 -2.28 15.30 -3.16
C VAL A 185 -2.44 13.95 -3.85
N HIS A 186 -2.86 14.02 -5.11
CA HIS A 186 -2.85 12.89 -6.02
C HIS A 186 -2.17 13.27 -7.34
N VAL A 187 -1.01 12.69 -7.62
CA VAL A 187 -0.27 12.96 -8.87
C VAL A 187 -0.57 11.87 -9.89
N VAL A 188 -1.07 12.26 -11.06
CA VAL A 188 -1.59 11.35 -12.09
C VAL A 188 -0.89 11.58 -13.42
N GLY A 189 -0.42 10.49 -14.02
CA GLY A 189 0.34 10.57 -15.27
C GLY A 189 -0.52 10.68 -16.53
N CYS A 190 -1.83 10.49 -16.44
CA CYS A 190 -2.77 10.60 -17.56
C CYS A 190 -4.20 10.83 -17.07
N ASP A 191 -5.09 11.15 -18.00
CA ASP A 191 -6.52 11.41 -17.81
C ASP A 191 -7.29 10.31 -17.05
N ARG A 192 -6.81 9.06 -17.08
CA ARG A 192 -7.43 7.93 -16.35
C ARG A 192 -7.42 8.11 -14.84
N ALA A 193 -6.51 8.91 -14.29
CA ALA A 193 -6.39 9.19 -12.85
C ALA A 193 -6.47 7.92 -11.96
N CYS A 194 -5.71 6.89 -12.34
CA CYS A 194 -5.76 5.59 -11.67
C CYS A 194 -5.42 5.68 -10.17
N GLY A 195 -6.27 5.11 -9.32
CA GLY A 195 -6.04 5.07 -7.89
C GLY A 195 -6.36 6.38 -7.15
N ARG A 196 -7.08 7.30 -7.80
CA ARG A 196 -7.56 8.54 -7.19
C ARG A 196 -8.21 8.28 -5.84
N PRO A 197 -7.78 8.96 -4.76
CA PRO A 197 -8.33 8.75 -3.45
C PRO A 197 -9.74 9.32 -3.34
N GLN A 198 -10.52 8.80 -2.39
CA GLN A 198 -11.78 9.40 -1.98
C GLN A 198 -11.52 10.67 -1.14
N GLY A 199 -12.49 11.58 -1.12
CA GLY A 199 -12.42 12.82 -0.35
C GLY A 199 -11.61 13.95 -1.01
N PRO A 200 -11.61 15.15 -0.41
CA PRO A 200 -10.94 16.32 -0.96
C PRO A 200 -9.43 16.11 -1.14
N HIS A 201 -8.88 16.57 -2.26
CA HIS A 201 -7.45 16.55 -2.55
C HIS A 201 -7.09 17.48 -3.71
N THR A 202 -5.81 17.86 -3.76
CA THR A 202 -5.24 18.52 -4.94
C THR A 202 -4.80 17.46 -5.94
N GLU A 203 -5.34 17.49 -7.15
CA GLU A 203 -4.88 16.64 -8.24
C GLU A 203 -3.84 17.38 -9.10
N TYR A 204 -2.74 16.69 -9.39
CA TYR A 204 -1.70 17.12 -10.33
C TYR A 204 -1.75 16.19 -11.54
N LEU A 205 -2.33 16.66 -12.64
CA LEU A 205 -2.44 15.89 -13.89
C LEU A 205 -1.30 16.24 -14.83
N ALA A 206 -0.47 15.26 -15.16
CA ALA A 206 0.63 15.44 -16.09
C ALA A 206 0.09 15.84 -17.49
N THR A 207 0.60 16.94 -18.03
CA THR A 207 0.36 17.40 -19.41
C THR A 207 1.56 17.12 -20.32
N ALA A 208 2.75 17.04 -19.73
CA ALA A 208 4.01 16.58 -20.31
C ALA A 208 4.92 16.06 -19.19
N ASP A 209 6.16 15.67 -19.51
CA ASP A 209 7.10 15.21 -18.48
C ASP A 209 7.51 16.36 -17.55
N GLY A 210 7.22 16.23 -16.26
CA GLY A 210 7.45 17.26 -15.24
C GLY A 210 6.47 18.44 -15.26
N GLU A 211 5.50 18.47 -16.18
CA GLU A 211 4.51 19.55 -16.32
C GLU A 211 3.12 19.07 -15.90
N TYR A 212 2.44 19.89 -15.08
CA TYR A 212 1.18 19.50 -14.43
C TYR A 212 0.11 20.58 -14.49
N GLU A 213 -1.10 20.19 -14.86
CA GLU A 213 -2.33 20.94 -14.57
C GLU A 213 -2.79 20.62 -13.15
N ILE A 214 -3.08 21.66 -12.35
CA ILE A 214 -3.43 21.52 -10.93
C ILE A 214 -4.92 21.80 -10.75
N THR A 215 -5.65 20.86 -10.15
CA THR A 215 -7.09 21.02 -9.87
C THR A 215 -7.42 20.65 -8.43
N GLN A 216 -8.20 21.50 -7.74
CA GLN A 216 -8.81 21.13 -6.46
C GLN A 216 -10.00 20.19 -6.70
N ARG A 217 -9.94 18.98 -6.15
CA ARG A 217 -11.02 17.99 -6.22
C ARG A 217 -11.77 18.01 -4.88
N GLY A 218 -13.06 18.30 -4.92
CA GLY A 218 -13.96 18.18 -3.76
C GLY A 218 -14.43 16.75 -3.53
N LEU A 219 -15.30 16.56 -2.54
CA LEU A 219 -16.08 15.32 -2.38
C LEU A 219 -16.81 15.04 -3.70
N LYS A 220 -16.63 13.85 -4.29
CA LYS A 220 -17.60 13.37 -5.29
C LYS A 220 -18.93 13.28 -4.55
N GLY A 221 -19.94 13.97 -5.08
CA GLY A 221 -21.24 14.14 -4.44
C GLY A 221 -21.87 12.84 -3.93
N SER A 222 -22.59 13.01 -2.82
CA SER A 222 -23.74 12.23 -2.36
C SER A 222 -24.55 11.56 -3.46
#